data_AF-A0AA40ZYP2-F1
#
_entry.id   AF-A0AA40ZYP2-F1
#
_cell.length_a   1.000
_cell.length_b   1.000
_cell.length_c   1.000
_cell.angle_alpha   90.00
_cell.angle_beta   90.00
_cell.angle_gamma   90.00
#
_symmetry.space_group_name_H-M   'P 1'
#
loop_
_entity.id
_entity.type
_entity.pdbx_description
1 polymer ?
#
loop_
_entity_poly.entity_id
_entity_poly.type
_entity_poly.pdbx_seq_one_letter_code
_entity_poly.pdbx_strand_id
1 'polypeptide(L)'
;MAQPSRTTTAGGAGRAAAASPRGEQRRHPADDLESVRDRLEALIRRVRHGARSHADFHDQETEAHRIARDLVKPFRGPDARPVNPPLWVSPDGRSAGW
;
A
#
# COMPACT_ATOMS: atom_id res chain seq x y z
N MET A 1 -42.71 43.86 -12.65
CA MET A 1 -41.97 44.89 -11.89
C MET A 1 -41.57 44.28 -10.55
N ALA A 2 -40.24 44.14 -10.37
CA ALA A 2 -39.42 43.87 -9.18
C ALA A 2 -39.98 43.13 -7.92
N GLN A 3 -39.32 42.01 -7.59
CA GLN A 3 -39.22 41.45 -6.23
C GLN A 3 -38.08 42.13 -5.45
N PRO A 4 -38.16 42.28 -4.11
CA PRO A 4 -36.99 42.55 -3.29
C PRO A 4 -36.46 41.29 -2.57
N SER A 5 -35.25 40.92 -2.99
CA SER A 5 -34.12 40.29 -2.32
C SER A 5 -34.25 39.84 -0.85
N ARG A 6 -33.96 38.55 -0.61
CA ARG A 6 -33.19 38.13 0.58
C ARG A 6 -32.08 37.15 0.20
N THR A 7 -30.90 37.54 0.61
CA THR A 7 -29.58 36.98 0.36
C THR A 7 -29.42 35.60 1.03
N THR A 8 -29.06 34.60 0.23
CA THR A 8 -28.60 33.29 0.70
C THR A 8 -27.17 33.43 1.24
N THR A 9 -26.98 33.30 2.56
CA THR A 9 -25.67 33.11 3.17
C THR A 9 -25.20 31.68 2.90
N ALA A 10 -24.36 31.51 1.88
CA ALA A 10 -23.61 30.29 1.63
C ALA A 10 -22.15 30.50 2.03
N GLY A 11 -21.53 29.45 2.59
CA GLY A 11 -20.08 29.27 2.56
C GLY A 11 -19.40 29.36 3.92
N GLY A 12 -19.44 28.26 4.67
CA GLY A 12 -18.48 28.02 5.73
C GLY A 12 -17.06 27.94 5.14
N ALA A 13 -16.31 29.03 5.26
CA ALA A 13 -14.88 29.07 4.96
C ALA A 13 -14.10 28.50 6.15
N GLY A 14 -14.17 27.17 6.28
CA GLY A 14 -13.47 26.39 7.29
C GLY A 14 -12.73 25.23 6.65
N ARG A 15 -11.74 25.52 5.78
CA ARG A 15 -10.72 24.53 5.45
C ARG A 15 -9.42 25.25 5.20
N ALA A 16 -8.62 25.35 6.27
CA ALA A 16 -7.19 25.59 6.14
C ALA A 16 -6.67 24.58 5.12
N ALA A 17 -6.23 25.09 3.97
CA ALA A 17 -5.44 24.32 3.03
C ALA A 17 -4.16 23.95 3.77
N ALA A 18 -4.18 22.78 4.42
CA ALA A 18 -2.97 22.14 4.90
C ALA A 18 -2.04 22.07 3.70
N ALA A 19 -0.92 22.79 3.80
CA ALA A 19 0.16 22.72 2.84
C ALA A 19 0.40 21.24 2.55
N SER A 20 0.03 20.79 1.35
CA SER A 20 0.41 19.47 0.88
C SER A 20 1.93 19.43 0.98
N PRO A 21 2.53 18.50 1.75
CA PRO A 21 3.97 18.46 1.87
C PRO A 21 4.54 18.39 0.45
N ARG A 22 5.31 19.42 0.09
CA ARG A 22 5.94 19.55 -1.21
C ARG A 22 6.71 18.26 -1.46
N GLY A 23 6.26 17.52 -2.47
CA GLY A 23 7.00 16.45 -3.11
C GLY A 23 7.73 15.54 -2.13
N GLU A 24 7.01 14.62 -1.49
CA GLU A 24 7.62 13.33 -1.22
C GLU A 24 8.01 12.79 -2.60
N GLN A 25 9.27 13.02 -2.96
CA GLN A 25 9.85 12.60 -4.22
C GLN A 25 9.66 11.11 -4.25
N ARG A 26 8.63 10.65 -5.00
CA ARG A 26 8.23 9.25 -4.99
C ARG A 26 9.48 8.45 -5.31
N ARG A 27 9.97 7.72 -4.31
CA ARG A 27 11.10 6.80 -4.46
C ARG A 27 10.79 5.92 -5.66
N HIS A 28 11.75 5.75 -6.55
CA HIS A 28 11.48 4.98 -7.75
C HIS A 28 11.15 3.55 -7.33
N PRO A 29 10.11 2.89 -7.87
CA PRO A 29 9.75 1.52 -7.47
C PRO A 29 10.92 0.54 -7.49
N ALA A 30 11.91 0.77 -8.37
CA ALA A 30 13.15 -0.01 -8.40
C ALA A 30 13.95 0.06 -7.08
N ASP A 31 14.04 1.23 -6.44
CA ASP A 31 14.79 1.39 -5.19
C ASP A 31 14.17 0.54 -4.05
N ASP A 32 12.84 0.46 -4.01
CA ASP A 32 12.12 -0.38 -3.06
C ASP A 32 12.33 -1.87 -3.38
N LEU A 33 12.33 -2.25 -4.66
CA LEU A 33 12.60 -3.62 -5.09
C LEU A 33 14.04 -4.06 -4.79
N GLU A 34 15.02 -3.17 -4.92
CA GLU A 34 16.42 -3.44 -4.57
C GLU A 34 16.57 -3.70 -3.07
N SER A 35 15.91 -2.91 -2.22
CA SER A 35 15.86 -3.14 -0.77
C SER A 35 15.23 -4.50 -0.42
N VAL A 36 14.14 -4.87 -1.11
CA VAL A 36 13.48 -6.18 -0.93
C VAL A 36 14.38 -7.33 -1.39
N ARG A 37 15.12 -7.17 -2.50
CA ARG A 37 16.07 -8.16 -3.01
C ARG A 37 17.10 -8.54 -1.96
N ASP A 38 17.72 -7.56 -1.32
CA ASP A 38 18.79 -7.82 -0.35
C ASP A 38 18.27 -8.57 0.90
N ARG A 39 17.06 -8.23 1.36
CA ARG A 39 16.38 -8.96 2.45
C ARG A 39 16.00 -10.38 2.05
N LEU A 40 15.50 -10.57 0.83
CA LEU A 40 15.18 -11.89 0.30
C LEU A 40 16.44 -12.77 0.20
N GLU A 41 17.54 -12.23 -0.29
CA GLU A 41 18.80 -12.97 -0.36
C GLU A 41 19.30 -13.37 1.03
N ALA A 42 19.20 -12.47 2.02
CA ALA A 42 19.52 -12.78 3.41
C ALA A 42 18.64 -13.91 3.98
N LEU A 43 17.33 -13.87 3.71
CA LEU A 43 16.40 -14.92 4.14
C LEU A 43 16.74 -16.26 3.45
N ILE A 44 17.01 -16.27 2.14
CA ILE A 44 17.41 -17.48 1.40
C ILE A 44 18.66 -18.10 2.02
N ARG A 45 19.70 -17.28 2.31
CA ARG A 45 20.91 -17.77 2.99
C ARG A 45 20.57 -18.40 4.34
N ARG A 46 19.73 -17.75 5.15
CA ARG A 46 19.30 -18.25 6.46
C ARG A 46 18.54 -19.57 6.37
N VAL A 47 17.58 -19.67 5.44
CA VAL A 47 16.79 -20.89 5.20
C VAL A 47 17.68 -22.04 4.74
N ARG A 48 18.69 -21.78 3.88
CA ARG A 48 19.65 -22.81 3.45
C ARG A 48 20.46 -23.40 4.59
N HIS A 49 20.70 -22.65 5.66
CA HIS A 49 21.36 -23.18 6.86
C HIS A 49 20.44 -24.01 7.76
N GLY A 50 19.13 -24.09 7.43
CA GLY A 50 18.12 -24.80 8.21
C GLY A 50 17.64 -24.01 9.43
N ALA A 51 16.39 -24.26 9.82
CA ALA A 51 15.84 -23.71 11.06
C ALA A 51 16.37 -24.50 12.26
N ARG A 52 16.80 -23.79 13.31
CA ARG A 52 17.34 -24.38 14.54
C ARG A 52 16.26 -24.74 15.55
N SER A 53 15.05 -24.21 15.38
CA SER A 53 13.89 -24.44 16.24
C SER A 53 12.59 -24.10 15.50
N HIS A 54 11.45 -24.45 16.11
CA HIS A 54 10.14 -24.06 15.58
C HIS A 54 9.91 -22.54 15.61
N ALA A 55 10.38 -21.87 16.67
CA ALA A 55 10.32 -20.41 16.75
C ALA A 55 11.15 -19.76 15.62
N ASP A 56 12.34 -20.30 15.36
CA ASP A 56 13.20 -19.85 14.27
C ASP A 56 12.53 -20.00 12.90
N PHE A 57 11.87 -21.14 12.66
CA PHE A 57 11.09 -21.35 11.44
C PHE A 57 9.94 -20.35 11.30
N HIS A 58 9.19 -20.11 12.38
CA HIS A 58 8.11 -19.13 12.39
C HIS A 58 8.60 -17.70 12.11
N ASP A 59 9.79 -17.34 12.61
CA ASP A 59 10.41 -16.05 12.30
C ASP A 59 10.79 -15.95 10.82
N GLN A 60 11.30 -17.04 10.22
CA GLN A 60 11.59 -17.10 8.76
C GLN A 60 10.32 -16.93 7.93
N GLU A 61 9.25 -17.62 8.30
CA GLU A 61 7.95 -17.52 7.65
C GLU A 61 7.37 -16.10 7.79
N THR A 62 7.45 -15.51 8.98
CA THR A 62 6.99 -14.15 9.25
C THR A 62 7.75 -13.13 8.38
N GLU A 63 9.07 -13.31 8.25
CA GLU A 63 9.88 -12.44 7.38
C GLU A 63 9.54 -12.65 5.89
N ALA A 64 9.26 -13.88 5.46
CA ALA A 64 8.81 -14.16 4.10
C ALA A 64 7.49 -13.43 3.78
N HIS A 65 6.51 -13.43 4.69
CA HIS A 65 5.26 -12.68 4.53
C HIS A 65 5.48 -11.16 4.42
N ARG A 66 6.42 -10.61 5.20
CA ARG A 66 6.77 -9.18 5.12
C ARG A 66 7.42 -8.85 3.79
N ILE A 67 8.38 -9.65 3.34
CA ILE A 67 9.03 -9.50 2.03
C ILE A 67 8.00 -9.56 0.89
N ALA A 68 7.07 -10.52 0.93
CA ALA A 68 6.02 -10.63 -0.09
C ALA A 68 5.12 -9.38 -0.13
N ARG A 69 4.75 -8.84 1.04
CA ARG A 69 3.99 -7.59 1.14
C ARG A 69 4.76 -6.40 0.58
N ASP A 70 6.05 -6.28 0.90
CA ASP A 70 6.88 -5.17 0.46
C ASP A 70 7.19 -5.25 -1.04
N LEU A 71 7.32 -6.45 -1.60
CA LEU A 71 7.51 -6.68 -3.04
C LEU A 71 6.35 -6.10 -3.86
N VAL A 72 5.11 -6.27 -3.39
CA VAL A 72 3.91 -5.82 -4.11
C VAL A 72 3.54 -4.37 -3.79
N LYS A 73 4.03 -3.81 -2.69
CA LYS A 73 3.67 -2.47 -2.20
C LYS A 73 3.85 -1.36 -3.25
N PRO A 74 4.95 -1.29 -4.03
CA PRO A 74 5.15 -0.23 -5.03
C PRO A 74 4.07 -0.22 -6.13
N PHE A 75 3.38 -1.35 -6.35
CA PHE A 75 2.40 -1.53 -7.41
C PHE A 75 0.95 -1.40 -6.94
N ARG A 76 0.69 -1.20 -5.65
CA ARG A 76 -0.68 -1.19 -5.08
C ARG A 76 -1.27 0.22 -4.87
N GLY A 77 -0.67 1.25 -5.47
CA GLY A 77 -1.14 2.63 -5.31
C GLY A 77 -1.21 3.11 -3.84
N PRO A 78 -1.79 4.31 -3.58
CA PRO A 78 -1.84 4.91 -2.24
C PRO A 78 -2.68 4.10 -1.24
N ASP A 79 -3.75 3.43 -1.71
CA ASP A 79 -4.71 2.71 -0.86
C ASP A 79 -4.34 1.24 -0.67
N ALA A 80 -3.14 0.82 -1.06
CA ALA A 80 -2.71 -0.57 -1.10
C ALA A 80 -3.67 -1.50 -1.90
N ARG A 81 -4.39 -0.94 -2.87
CA ARG A 81 -5.28 -1.65 -3.79
C ARG A 81 -4.53 -2.09 -5.04
N PRO A 82 -4.69 -3.33 -5.51
CA PRO A 82 -4.14 -3.73 -6.79
C PRO A 82 -4.54 -2.75 -7.90
N VAL A 83 -3.57 -2.35 -8.73
CA VAL A 83 -3.81 -1.40 -9.83
C VAL A 83 -4.57 -2.04 -11.00
N ASN A 84 -4.46 -3.36 -11.14
CA ASN A 84 -5.16 -4.12 -12.16
C ASN A 84 -6.51 -4.63 -11.65
N PRO A 85 -7.52 -4.76 -12.53
CA PRO A 85 -8.76 -5.44 -12.18
C PRO A 85 -8.46 -6.90 -11.78
N PRO A 86 -9.24 -7.47 -10.85
CA PRO A 86 -9.08 -8.86 -10.45
C PRO A 86 -9.30 -9.83 -11.62
N LEU A 87 -8.57 -10.95 -11.62
CA LEU A 87 -8.73 -12.06 -12.57
C LEU A 87 -10.08 -12.78 -12.36
N TRP A 88 -10.59 -12.75 -11.14
CA TRP A 88 -11.87 -13.37 -10.76
C TRP A 88 -12.55 -12.59 -9.65
N VAL A 89 -13.89 -12.53 -9.70
CA VAL A 89 -14.75 -11.95 -8.65
C VAL A 89 -15.82 -12.97 -8.29
N SER A 90 -16.09 -13.13 -7.00
CA SER A 90 -17.13 -14.04 -6.52
C SER A 90 -18.53 -13.61 -6.99
N PRO A 91 -19.49 -14.55 -7.14
CA PRO A 91 -20.85 -14.21 -7.56
C PRO A 91 -21.56 -13.20 -6.64
N ASP A 92 -21.20 -13.18 -5.35
CA ASP A 92 -21.72 -12.24 -4.35
C ASP A 92 -20.96 -10.90 -4.29
N GLY A 93 -19.91 -10.72 -5.10
CA GLY A 93 -19.11 -9.50 -5.20
C GLY A 93 -18.22 -9.20 -3.99
N ARG A 94 -18.15 -10.10 -3.00
CA ARG A 94 -17.42 -9.86 -1.74
C ARG A 94 -15.97 -10.32 -1.75
N SER A 95 -15.60 -11.18 -2.70
CA SER A 95 -14.27 -11.75 -2.82
C SER A 95 -13.74 -11.56 -4.23
N ALA A 96 -12.43 -11.33 -4.34
CA ALA A 96 -11.75 -11.19 -5.62
C ALA A 96 -10.37 -11.83 -5.56
N GLY A 97 -9.94 -12.40 -6.69
CA GLY A 97 -8.61 -12.97 -6.89
C GLY A 97 -7.85 -12.15 -7.93
N TRP A 98 -6.58 -11.89 -7.65
CA TRP A 98 -5.64 -11.19 -8.54
C TRP A 98 -4.47 -12.10 -8.88
#